data_AF-A0A7C5XAH7-F1
#
_entry.id   AF-A0A7C5XAH7-F1
#
_cell.length_a   1.000
_cell.length_b   1.000
_cell.length_c   1.000
_cell.angle_alpha   90.00
_cell.angle_beta   90.00
_cell.angle_gamma   90.00
#
_symmetry.space_group_name_H-M   'P 1'
#
loop_
_entity.id
_entity.type
_entity.pdbx_description
1 polymer ?
#
loop_
_entity_poly.entity_id
_entity_poly.type
_entity_poly.pdbx_seq_one_letter_code
_entity_poly.pdbx_strand_id
1 'polypeptide(L)'
;MEKRDCLIAVFDFCSGRNYPQDALKEVVRQARIKARKLVVVSSCGGVADVFPAVRYIAAENMDFPVRHYHQLDVEKAAQLESCCTYEVINL
;
A
#
# COMPACT_ATOMS: atom_id res chain seq x y z
N MET A 1 -11.35 -13.49 -13.16
CA MET A 1 -11.37 -13.13 -11.73
C MET A 1 -11.88 -11.70 -11.62
N GLU A 2 -12.85 -11.45 -10.74
CA GLU A 2 -13.33 -10.10 -10.48
C GLU A 2 -12.30 -9.34 -9.63
N LYS A 3 -11.96 -8.11 -10.03
CA LYS A 3 -11.04 -7.27 -9.26
C LYS A 3 -11.75 -6.75 -8.01
N ARG A 4 -11.08 -6.83 -6.85
CA ARG A 4 -11.54 -6.19 -5.62
C ARG A 4 -11.46 -4.67 -5.74
N ASP A 5 -12.15 -3.95 -4.87
CA ASP A 5 -12.07 -2.49 -4.86
C ASP A 5 -10.67 -2.03 -4.49
N CYS A 6 -10.08 -2.63 -3.45
CA CYS A 6 -8.79 -2.21 -2.90
C CYS A 6 -7.84 -3.38 -2.63
N LEU A 7 -6.56 -3.18 -2.92
CA LEU A 7 -5.49 -3.94 -2.31
C LEU A 7 -4.87 -3.06 -1.21
N ILE A 8 -4.82 -3.55 0.01
CA ILE A 8 -4.24 -2.84 1.15
C ILE A 8 -2.90 -3.49 1.48
N ALA A 9 -1.81 -2.77 1.26
CA ALA A 9 -0.46 -3.21 1.58
C ALA A 9 -0.02 -2.57 2.90
N VAL A 10 0.19 -3.39 3.92
CA VAL A 10 0.65 -2.98 5.24
C VAL A 10 2.16 -3.20 5.32
N PHE A 11 2.89 -2.12 5.58
CA PHE A 11 4.34 -2.11 5.72
C PHE A 11 4.73 -1.80 7.17
N ASP A 12 5.60 -2.64 7.71
CA ASP A 12 6.23 -2.46 9.01
C ASP A 12 7.64 -1.87 8.86
N PHE A 13 7.75 -0.55 9.07
CA PHE A 13 9.02 0.16 9.09
C PHE A 13 9.63 0.26 10.50
N CYS A 14 9.17 -0.54 11.47
CA CYS A 14 9.74 -0.54 12.81
C CYS A 14 11.23 -0.91 12.72
N SER A 15 12.03 -0.30 13.61
CA SER A 15 13.46 -0.59 13.75
C SER A 15 14.32 -0.31 12.50
N GLY A 16 13.89 0.61 11.63
CA GLY A 16 14.66 1.01 10.43
C GLY A 16 14.61 -0.04 9.31
N ARG A 17 13.59 -0.91 9.33
CA ARG A 17 13.34 -1.86 8.25
C ARG A 17 13.11 -1.10 6.94
N ASN A 18 13.76 -1.55 5.88
CA ASN A 18 13.62 -0.96 4.56
C ASN A 18 13.20 -2.05 3.56
N TYR A 19 12.43 -1.65 2.55
CA TYR A 19 11.89 -2.57 1.56
C TYR A 19 12.66 -2.41 0.24
N PRO A 20 13.17 -3.52 -0.33
CA PRO A 20 13.85 -3.44 -1.62
C PRO A 20 12.87 -3.01 -2.70
N GLN A 21 13.37 -2.27 -3.69
CA GLN A 21 12.57 -1.72 -4.78
C GLN A 21 11.78 -2.79 -5.54
N ASP A 22 12.35 -3.99 -5.72
CA ASP A 22 11.67 -5.10 -6.38
C ASP A 22 10.43 -5.59 -5.61
N ALA A 23 10.48 -5.58 -4.27
CA ALA A 23 9.32 -5.91 -3.45
C ALA A 23 8.22 -4.84 -3.61
N LEU A 24 8.59 -3.56 -3.60
CA LEU A 24 7.65 -2.45 -3.82
C LEU A 24 7.01 -2.51 -5.21
N LYS A 25 7.78 -2.84 -6.24
CA LYS A 25 7.29 -3.09 -7.61
C LYS A 25 6.28 -4.23 -7.66
N GLU A 26 6.57 -5.33 -6.98
CA GLU A 26 5.66 -6.48 -6.98
C GLU A 26 4.32 -6.13 -6.31
N VAL A 27 4.33 -5.32 -5.24
CA VAL A 27 3.08 -4.81 -4.63
C VAL A 27 2.24 -4.03 -5.62
N VAL A 28 2.86 -3.10 -6.36
CA VAL A 28 2.16 -2.32 -7.40
C VAL A 28 1.63 -3.25 -8.50
N ARG A 29 2.42 -4.23 -8.92
CA ARG A 29 2.01 -5.22 -9.94
C ARG A 29 0.81 -6.03 -9.46
N GLN A 30 0.85 -6.55 -8.24
CA GLN A 30 -0.27 -7.30 -7.66
C GLN A 30 -1.52 -6.43 -7.52
N ALA A 31 -1.37 -5.18 -7.10
CA ALA A 31 -2.49 -4.24 -7.00
C ALA A 31 -3.19 -4.06 -8.35
N ARG A 32 -2.42 -3.87 -9.42
CA ARG A 32 -2.97 -3.71 -10.78
C ARG A 32 -3.74 -4.94 -11.25
N ILE A 33 -3.30 -6.14 -10.88
CA ILE A 33 -3.95 -7.40 -11.28
C ILE A 33 -5.21 -7.65 -10.45
N LYS A 34 -5.11 -7.48 -9.13
CA LYS A 34 -6.12 -7.95 -8.16
C LYS A 34 -7.16 -6.90 -7.76
N ALA A 35 -6.84 -5.61 -7.88
CA ALA A 35 -7.66 -4.54 -7.34
C ALA A 35 -7.78 -3.33 -8.28
N ARG A 36 -8.69 -2.40 -7.95
CA ARG A 36 -8.89 -1.14 -8.67
C ARG A 36 -8.07 0.01 -8.09
N LYS A 37 -7.60 -0.12 -6.84
CA LYS A 37 -6.82 0.87 -6.10
C LYS A 37 -5.84 0.18 -5.14
N LEU A 38 -4.68 0.77 -4.92
CA LEU A 38 -3.73 0.38 -3.88
C LEU A 38 -3.84 1.35 -2.70
N VAL A 39 -3.98 0.82 -1.50
CA VAL A 39 -3.89 1.57 -0.24
C VAL A 39 -2.66 1.09 0.50
N VAL A 40 -1.70 1.96 0.71
CA VAL A 40 -0.48 1.69 1.45
C VAL A 40 -0.69 2.16 2.88
N VAL A 41 -0.47 1.26 3.84
CA VAL A 41 -0.54 1.56 5.26
C VAL A 41 0.83 1.30 5.86
N SER A 42 1.43 2.31 6.49
CA SER A 42 2.60 2.10 7.34
C SER A 42 2.14 1.87 8.78
N SER A 43 2.42 0.70 9.36
CA SER A 43 2.00 0.36 10.73
C SER A 43 2.84 1.09 11.79
N CYS A 44 4.08 1.44 11.47
CA CYS A 44 5.01 2.19 12.29
C CYS A 44 6.15 2.77 11.43
N GLY A 45 7.12 3.43 12.06
CA GLY A 45 8.28 4.07 11.40
C GLY A 45 8.19 5.59 11.33
N GLY A 46 9.31 6.27 11.15
CA GLY A 46 9.35 7.71 10.97
C GLY A 46 9.05 8.12 9.53
N VAL A 47 8.77 9.41 9.31
CA VAL A 47 8.60 9.95 7.95
C VAL A 47 9.83 9.65 7.08
N ALA A 48 11.04 9.70 7.65
CA ALA A 48 12.28 9.42 6.94
C ALA A 48 12.37 7.98 6.42
N ASP A 49 11.76 7.01 7.12
CA ASP A 49 11.78 5.59 6.75
C ASP A 49 10.67 5.27 5.74
N VAL A 50 9.47 5.83 5.96
CA VAL A 50 8.28 5.56 5.17
C VAL A 50 8.32 6.28 3.82
N PHE A 51 8.78 7.53 3.80
CA PHE A 51 8.67 8.41 2.64
C PHE A 51 9.40 7.88 1.39
N PRO A 52 10.62 7.31 1.46
CA PRO A 52 11.29 6.71 0.31
C PRO A 52 10.45 5.61 -0.37
N ALA A 53 9.84 4.71 0.41
CA ALA A 53 9.04 3.62 -0.12
C ALA A 53 7.74 4.12 -0.76
N VAL A 54 7.03 5.06 -0.11
CA VAL A 54 5.81 5.66 -0.64
C VAL A 54 6.09 6.44 -1.93
N ARG A 55 7.17 7.22 -1.95
CA ARG A 55 7.60 7.97 -3.14
C ARG A 55 7.90 7.03 -4.30
N TYR A 56 8.56 5.91 -4.03
CA TYR A 56 8.85 4.90 -5.04
C TYR A 56 7.57 4.26 -5.60
N ILE A 57 6.65 3.82 -4.74
CA ILE A 57 5.36 3.26 -5.14
C ILE A 57 4.56 4.25 -6.00
N ALA A 58 4.56 5.53 -5.63
CA ALA A 58 3.90 6.58 -6.40
C ALA A 58 4.59 6.81 -7.76
N ALA A 59 5.94 6.77 -7.83
CA ALA A 59 6.70 6.97 -9.06
C ALA A 59 6.55 5.82 -10.07
N GLU A 60 6.46 4.58 -9.60
CA GLU A 60 6.19 3.40 -10.45
C GLU A 60 4.76 3.41 -11.04
N ASN A 61 3.97 4.44 -10.73
CA ASN A 61 2.56 4.43 -10.96
C ASN A 61 1.96 5.75 -11.45
N MET A 62 1.96 5.94 -12.78
CA MET A 62 1.37 7.13 -13.39
C MET A 62 -0.17 7.11 -13.45
N ASP A 63 -0.82 5.94 -13.60
CA ASP A 63 -2.27 5.88 -13.88
C ASP A 63 -3.11 5.05 -12.89
N PHE A 64 -2.51 4.31 -11.96
CA PHE A 64 -3.27 3.48 -11.02
C PHE A 64 -3.48 4.22 -9.68
N PRO A 65 -4.70 4.27 -9.10
CA PRO A 65 -4.93 4.99 -7.85
C PRO A 65 -4.12 4.42 -6.68
N VAL A 66 -3.30 5.27 -6.03
CA VAL A 66 -2.56 4.95 -4.80
C VAL A 66 -2.91 5.93 -3.70
N ARG A 67 -3.16 5.40 -2.50
CA ARG A 67 -3.40 6.17 -1.28
C ARG A 67 -2.44 5.71 -0.20
N HIS A 68 -2.00 6.62 0.66
CA HIS A 68 -1.11 6.29 1.77
C HIS A 68 -1.69 6.79 3.08
N TYR A 69 -1.66 5.93 4.10
CA TYR A 69 -1.99 6.24 5.48
C TYR A 69 -0.88 5.78 6.42
N HIS A 70 -0.69 6.49 7.52
CA HIS A 70 0.27 6.16 8.55
C HIS A 70 -0.46 5.84 9.85
N GLN A 71 -0.09 4.73 10.50
CA GLN A 71 -0.67 4.24 11.76
C GLN A 71 -2.20 4.21 11.74
N LEU A 72 -2.75 3.68 10.65
CA LEU A 72 -4.20 3.55 10.45
C LEU A 72 -4.57 2.07 10.30
N ASP A 73 -5.61 1.64 11.01
CA ASP A 73 -6.11 0.28 10.87
C ASP A 73 -6.64 0.01 9.46
N VAL A 74 -6.45 -1.22 9.00
CA VAL A 74 -6.85 -1.68 7.66
C VAL A 74 -8.34 -1.46 7.40
N GLU A 75 -9.19 -1.76 8.38
CA GLU A 75 -10.65 -1.59 8.27
C GLU A 75 -11.03 -0.12 8.10
N LYS A 76 -10.37 0.77 8.86
CA LYS A 76 -10.61 2.20 8.78
C LYS A 76 -10.08 2.78 7.46
N ALA A 77 -8.94 2.30 6.97
CA ALA A 77 -8.41 2.65 5.66
C ALA A 77 -9.38 2.22 4.54
N ALA A 78 -9.92 1.00 4.62
CA ALA A 78 -10.93 0.50 3.67
C ALA A 78 -12.21 1.36 3.67
N GLN A 79 -12.69 1.75 4.86
CA GLN A 79 -13.87 2.61 5.01
C GLN A 79 -13.65 4.02 4.42
N LEU A 80 -12.53 4.68 4.74
CA LEU A 80 -12.20 6.01 4.21
C LEU A 80 -12.13 6.00 2.68
N GLU A 81 -11.64 4.91 2.12
CA GLU A 81 -11.48 4.71 0.69
C GLU A 81 -12.71 4.09 0.01
N SER A 82 -13.82 3.92 0.75
CA SER A 82 -15.08 3.33 0.28
C SER A 82 -14.90 1.98 -0.43
N CYS A 83 -14.02 1.14 0.09
CA CYS A 83 -13.75 -0.20 -0.43
C CYS A 83 -14.75 -1.20 0.15
N CYS A 84 -15.71 -1.69 -0.65
CA CYS A 84 -16.64 -2.74 -0.21
C CYS A 84 -15.95 -4.12 -0.15
N THR A 85 -15.00 -4.36 -1.04
CA THR A 85 -14.17 -5.57 -1.09
C THR A 85 -12.70 -5.20 -1.10
N TYR A 86 -11.91 -5.84 -0.24
CA TYR A 86 -10.46 -5.59 -0.18
C TYR A 86 -9.65 -6.85 0.11
N GLU A 87 -8.39 -6.84 -0.32
CA GLU A 87 -7.36 -7.84 0.03
C GLU A 87 -6.27 -7.15 0.84
N VAL A 88 -5.63 -7.88 1.76
CA VAL A 88 -4.58 -7.35 2.63
C VAL A 88 -3.30 -8.13 2.38
N ILE A 89 -2.19 -7.41 2.23
CA ILE A 89 -0.84 -7.98 2.16
C ILE A 89 -0.02 -7.35 3.28
N ASN A 90 0.54 -8.17 4.17
CA ASN A 90 1.44 -7.72 5.23
C ASN A 90 2.89 -7.98 4.79
N LEU A 91 3.75 -6.97 4.89
CA LEU A 91 5.14 -6.98 4.43
C LEU A 91 6.08 -6.62 5.58
#